data_AF-A0AA88Y1J3-F1
#
_entry.id   AF-A0AA88Y1J3-F1
#
_cell.length_a   1.000
_cell.length_b   1.000
_cell.length_c   1.000
_cell.angle_alpha   90.00
_cell.angle_beta   90.00
_cell.angle_gamma   90.00
#
_symmetry.space_group_name_H-M   'P 1'
#
loop_
_entity.id
_entity.type
_entity.pdbx_description
1 polymer ?
#
loop_
_entity_poly.entity_id
_entity_poly.type
_entity_poly.pdbx_seq_one_letter_code
_entity_poly.pdbx_strand_id
1 'polypeptide(L)'
;MIDLNYKNKIVGIKRLLGSWMKRDLTPIGKITIIKSLALPKLIHLFSALPNPSKQIIKELEQIFYKFIWNQKPDKIKRKTLIGECKDGGLNMIHIPSFINYIKIKWVKRYFDNPNGNWQSFLSNILYINTDIDSVWFLNAPKLEEIKKCITNQFWKDVIFSVILSKKKELNISDLIQQDIRNICSLAEYTFYTRWKDFGINCLNDLIDNNGNFKAFEEIQKITKCNNFLKYYHLTNQINGEWKRKIRDFKKNQSLLEVCEDDVYLLKIISNKSIKFVYNDFRKREFCSPEARFQKWKNEIDLRDNETEDFSCYSIAKTCTKETKLIYFQYKLLNRILTTNVFLKKIGKREDDLCTFCKENSGTLNHLFFECHTVKEFWNDCRLFLTSNSVDISAFTSHNIIFGISSGSLLVPYRQRRRGLLVSSRSVCLSVRLSVRLSHFQFSGLFSAVVAYIELIFGMWIYLNVIQIKCEFAFD
;
A
#
# COMPACT_ATOMS: atom_id res chain seq x y z
N MET A 1 20.95 0.14 24.39
CA MET A 1 19.95 0.94 25.14
C MET A 1 18.59 1.00 24.43
N ILE A 2 18.52 1.47 23.17
CA ILE A 2 17.27 1.62 22.37
C ILE A 2 16.34 0.40 22.47
N ASP A 3 16.86 -0.80 22.20
CA ASP A 3 16.13 -2.07 22.15
C ASP A 3 15.38 -2.42 23.46
N LEU A 4 15.82 -1.92 24.62
CA LEU A 4 15.14 -2.13 25.91
C LEU A 4 13.75 -1.48 25.93
N ASN A 5 13.59 -0.31 25.29
CA ASN A 5 12.30 0.40 25.21
C ASN A 5 11.25 -0.40 24.45
N TYR A 6 11.67 -1.19 23.46
CA TYR A 6 10.79 -2.02 22.66
C TYR A 6 10.36 -3.29 23.41
N LYS A 7 11.25 -3.95 24.17
CA LYS A 7 10.95 -5.20 24.89
C LYS A 7 9.65 -5.12 25.72
N ASN A 8 9.51 -4.07 26.54
CA ASN A 8 8.34 -3.90 27.40
C ASN A 8 7.05 -3.66 26.59
N LYS A 9 7.12 -2.88 25.49
CA LYS A 9 5.97 -2.67 24.60
C LYS A 9 5.60 -3.94 23.82
N ILE A 10 6.60 -4.75 23.40
CA ILE A 10 6.39 -6.05 22.74
C ILE A 10 5.65 -7.02 23.65
N VAL A 11 6.01 -7.13 24.93
CA VAL A 11 5.26 -7.96 25.91
C VAL A 11 3.81 -7.47 26.03
N GLY A 12 3.60 -6.15 26.16
CA GLY A 12 2.26 -5.55 26.20
C GLY A 12 1.44 -5.70 24.90
N ILE A 13 2.10 -5.87 23.76
CA ILE A 13 1.47 -6.17 22.46
C ILE A 13 1.13 -7.67 22.37
N LYS A 14 2.03 -8.57 22.78
CA LYS A 14 1.76 -10.02 22.84
C LYS A 14 0.54 -10.33 23.72
N ARG A 15 0.45 -9.74 24.92
CA ARG A 15 -0.71 -9.87 25.82
C ARG A 15 -2.00 -9.34 25.17
N LEU A 16 -1.95 -8.15 24.57
CA LEU A 16 -3.10 -7.56 23.87
C LEU A 16 -3.59 -8.45 22.73
N LEU A 17 -2.71 -8.82 21.80
CA LEU A 17 -3.07 -9.65 20.65
C LEU A 17 -3.54 -11.05 21.09
N GLY A 18 -2.98 -11.62 22.17
CA GLY A 18 -3.45 -12.86 22.78
C GLY A 18 -4.91 -12.79 23.25
N SER A 19 -5.32 -11.69 23.90
CA SER A 19 -6.72 -11.50 24.32
C SER A 19 -7.69 -11.39 23.13
N TRP A 20 -7.28 -10.73 22.05
CA TRP A 20 -8.07 -10.64 20.82
C TRP A 20 -8.08 -11.94 20.00
N MET A 21 -7.08 -12.81 20.15
CA MET A 21 -7.00 -14.10 19.45
C MET A 21 -8.10 -15.08 19.88
N LYS A 22 -8.68 -14.89 21.08
CA LYS A 22 -9.83 -15.67 21.56
C LYS A 22 -11.14 -15.40 20.80
N ARG A 23 -11.21 -14.34 19.99
CA ARG A 23 -12.42 -13.95 19.24
C ARG A 23 -12.34 -14.46 17.80
N ASP A 24 -13.47 -14.92 17.25
CA ASP A 24 -13.57 -15.28 15.84
C ASP A 24 -13.47 -14.02 14.96
N LEU A 25 -12.27 -13.75 14.46
CA LEU A 25 -11.94 -12.55 13.71
C LEU A 25 -11.29 -12.90 12.37
N THR A 26 -11.80 -12.27 11.31
CA THR A 26 -11.21 -12.33 9.99
C THR A 26 -9.83 -11.64 9.96
N PRO A 27 -8.94 -12.01 9.02
CA PRO A 27 -7.69 -11.29 8.80
C PRO A 27 -7.87 -9.78 8.62
N ILE A 28 -8.99 -9.33 8.03
CA ILE A 28 -9.34 -7.92 7.88
C ILE A 28 -9.55 -7.25 9.25
N GLY A 29 -10.35 -7.86 10.13
CA GLY A 29 -10.55 -7.39 11.50
C GLY A 29 -9.26 -7.39 12.32
N LYS A 30 -8.41 -8.41 12.15
CA LYS A 30 -7.11 -8.51 12.82
C LYS A 30 -6.09 -7.47 12.37
N ILE A 31 -5.99 -7.22 11.06
CA ILE A 31 -5.16 -6.12 10.52
C ILE A 31 -5.65 -4.78 11.07
N THR A 32 -6.96 -4.62 11.22
CA THR A 32 -7.55 -3.42 11.85
C THR A 32 -7.10 -3.28 13.30
N ILE A 33 -7.18 -4.35 14.12
CA ILE A 33 -6.66 -4.38 15.51
C ILE A 33 -5.17 -4.07 15.59
N ILE A 34 -4.34 -4.62 14.69
CA ILE A 34 -2.91 -4.32 14.65
C ILE A 34 -2.71 -2.81 14.45
N LYS A 35 -3.40 -2.20 13.48
CA LYS A 35 -3.27 -0.76 13.19
C LYS A 35 -3.83 0.15 14.27
N SER A 36 -4.96 -0.21 14.89
CA SER A 36 -5.67 0.66 15.83
C SER A 36 -5.23 0.49 17.29
N LEU A 37 -4.71 -0.68 17.68
CA LEU A 37 -4.39 -0.98 19.09
C LEU A 37 -2.93 -1.38 19.33
N ALA A 38 -2.30 -2.14 18.43
CA ALA A 38 -0.91 -2.58 18.62
C ALA A 38 0.09 -1.51 18.15
N LEU A 39 -0.11 -0.96 16.95
CA LEU A 39 0.78 0.02 16.33
C LEU A 39 0.93 1.33 17.14
N PRO A 40 -0.14 1.93 17.71
CA PRO A 40 0.01 3.18 18.47
C PRO A 40 0.94 3.07 19.67
N LYS A 41 1.05 1.87 20.27
CA LYS A 41 2.02 1.59 21.34
C LYS A 41 3.49 1.70 20.91
N LEU A 42 3.76 1.75 19.60
CA LEU A 42 5.11 1.85 19.01
C LEU A 42 5.38 3.20 18.34
N ILE A 43 4.35 3.96 17.93
CA ILE A 43 4.50 5.21 17.16
C ILE A 43 5.43 6.22 17.86
N HIS A 44 5.28 6.40 19.17
CA HIS A 44 6.15 7.32 19.93
C HIS A 44 7.62 6.87 19.92
N LEU A 45 7.90 5.57 20.04
CA LEU A 45 9.26 5.03 19.96
C LEU A 45 9.87 5.25 18.58
N PHE A 46 9.14 4.93 17.50
CA PHE A 46 9.59 5.20 16.13
C PHE A 46 9.81 6.70 15.87
N SER A 47 9.00 7.56 16.49
CA SER A 47 9.09 9.01 16.35
C SER A 47 10.24 9.64 17.15
N ALA A 48 10.60 9.11 18.32
CA ALA A 48 11.55 9.75 19.23
C ALA A 48 12.93 9.08 19.30
N LEU A 49 13.00 7.76 19.11
CA LEU A 49 14.25 7.00 19.18
C LEU A 49 14.81 6.74 17.78
N PRO A 50 16.12 6.44 17.63
CA PRO A 50 16.65 5.87 16.40
C PRO A 50 15.95 4.56 16.02
N ASN A 51 16.11 4.14 14.78
CA ASN A 51 15.44 2.97 14.22
C ASN A 51 15.75 1.70 15.04
N PRO A 52 14.74 0.86 15.34
CA PRO A 52 14.95 -0.39 16.04
C PRO A 52 15.83 -1.34 15.23
N SER A 53 16.55 -2.23 15.91
CA SER A 53 17.35 -3.26 15.27
C SER A 53 16.52 -4.14 14.32
N LYS A 54 17.16 -4.66 13.26
CA LYS A 54 16.51 -5.56 12.28
C LYS A 54 15.87 -6.79 12.95
N GLN A 55 16.38 -7.20 14.11
CA GLN A 55 15.82 -8.28 14.93
C GLN A 55 14.47 -7.91 15.55
N ILE A 56 14.35 -6.72 16.15
CA ILE A 56 13.07 -6.22 16.70
C ILE A 56 12.00 -6.07 15.60
N ILE A 57 12.39 -5.56 14.43
CA ILE A 57 11.46 -5.43 13.30
C ILE A 57 10.95 -6.82 12.88
N LYS A 58 11.84 -7.80 12.71
CA LYS A 58 11.48 -9.19 12.41
C LYS A 58 10.60 -9.81 13.50
N GLU A 59 10.87 -9.57 14.78
CA GLU A 59 10.04 -10.08 15.88
C GLU A 59 8.62 -9.50 15.83
N LEU A 60 8.49 -8.17 15.65
CA LEU A 60 7.20 -7.50 15.52
C LEU A 60 6.39 -8.01 14.32
N GLU A 61 7.04 -8.19 13.16
CA GLU A 61 6.39 -8.79 12.00
C GLU A 61 5.94 -10.22 12.27
N GLN A 62 6.80 -11.06 12.87
CA GLN A 62 6.42 -12.43 13.24
C GLN A 62 5.21 -12.46 14.17
N ILE A 63 5.15 -11.60 15.19
CA ILE A 63 4.01 -11.47 16.11
C ILE A 63 2.74 -11.09 15.33
N PHE A 64 2.82 -10.09 14.45
CA PHE A 64 1.67 -9.62 13.67
C PHE A 64 1.16 -10.67 12.68
N TYR A 65 2.03 -11.32 11.90
CA TYR A 65 1.61 -12.36 10.95
C TYR A 65 1.07 -13.63 11.66
N LYS A 66 1.70 -14.06 12.77
CA LYS A 66 1.16 -15.14 13.62
C LYS A 66 -0.22 -14.82 14.18
N PHE A 67 -0.47 -13.57 14.59
CA PHE A 67 -1.80 -13.15 15.02
C PHE A 67 -2.82 -13.20 13.88
N ILE A 68 -2.50 -12.63 12.71
CA ILE A 68 -3.35 -12.64 11.52
C ILE A 68 -3.82 -14.07 11.17
N TRP A 69 -2.89 -15.03 11.16
CA TRP A 69 -3.17 -16.40 10.73
C TRP A 69 -3.52 -17.40 11.85
N ASN A 70 -3.77 -16.97 13.09
CA ASN A 70 -4.06 -17.86 14.24
C ASN A 70 -2.95 -18.91 14.47
N GLN A 71 -1.69 -18.47 14.48
CA GLN A 71 -0.48 -19.33 14.57
C GLN A 71 -0.29 -20.33 13.42
N LYS A 72 -1.20 -20.37 12.42
CA LYS A 72 -1.08 -21.19 11.21
C LYS A 72 -0.13 -20.53 10.20
N PRO A 73 0.45 -21.27 9.24
CA PRO A 73 1.31 -20.69 8.20
C PRO A 73 0.60 -19.63 7.34
N ASP A 74 1.40 -18.69 6.83
CA ASP A 74 0.92 -17.57 6.01
C ASP A 74 0.31 -18.08 4.69
N LYS A 75 -0.99 -17.87 4.48
CA LYS A 75 -1.69 -18.33 3.25
C LYS A 75 -1.43 -17.44 2.02
N ILE A 76 -0.82 -16.28 2.22
CA ILE A 76 -0.59 -15.22 1.23
C ILE A 76 0.80 -14.64 1.47
N LYS A 77 1.54 -14.37 0.40
CA LYS A 77 2.85 -13.69 0.46
C LYS A 77 2.70 -12.37 1.21
N ARG A 78 3.59 -12.12 2.18
CA ARG A 78 3.57 -10.89 3.01
C ARG A 78 3.59 -9.61 2.18
N LYS A 79 4.39 -9.59 1.10
CA LYS A 79 4.47 -8.50 0.11
C LYS A 79 3.16 -8.23 -0.64
N THR A 80 2.30 -9.24 -0.84
CA THR A 80 0.96 -9.02 -1.40
C THR A 80 0.01 -8.46 -0.35
N LEU A 81 0.09 -8.96 0.90
CA LEU A 81 -0.83 -8.56 1.96
C LEU A 81 -0.78 -7.06 2.31
N ILE A 82 0.37 -6.40 2.11
CA ILE A 82 0.56 -4.96 2.37
C ILE A 82 -0.12 -4.04 1.34
N GLY A 83 -0.42 -4.54 0.13
CA GLY A 83 -1.03 -3.76 -0.96
C GLY A 83 -2.44 -3.23 -0.64
N GLU A 84 -2.98 -2.34 -1.47
CA GLU A 84 -4.35 -1.89 -1.29
C GLU A 84 -5.33 -3.00 -1.69
N CYS A 85 -6.56 -2.93 -1.20
CA CYS A 85 -7.53 -3.99 -1.47
C CYS A 85 -7.95 -4.04 -2.93
N LYS A 86 -7.98 -2.90 -3.63
CA LYS A 86 -8.16 -2.83 -5.08
C LYS A 86 -7.02 -3.51 -5.88
N ASP A 87 -5.85 -3.71 -5.27
CA ASP A 87 -4.69 -4.39 -5.88
C ASP A 87 -4.58 -5.87 -5.42
N GLY A 88 -5.57 -6.38 -4.67
CA GLY A 88 -5.54 -7.73 -4.09
C GLY A 88 -4.77 -7.88 -2.76
N GLY A 89 -4.36 -6.78 -2.13
CA GLY A 89 -3.84 -6.79 -0.76
C GLY A 89 -4.92 -6.70 0.33
N LEU A 90 -4.53 -6.74 1.60
CA LEU A 90 -5.42 -6.44 2.75
C LEU A 90 -5.04 -5.14 3.47
N ASN A 91 -4.27 -4.27 2.83
CA ASN A 91 -3.68 -3.07 3.42
C ASN A 91 -2.87 -3.37 4.69
N MET A 92 -2.19 -4.51 4.82
CA MET A 92 -1.35 -4.80 5.99
C MET A 92 -0.25 -3.72 6.15
N ILE A 93 0.17 -3.46 7.39
CA ILE A 93 1.28 -2.53 7.63
C ILE A 93 2.62 -3.19 7.30
N HIS A 94 3.40 -2.55 6.42
CA HIS A 94 4.83 -2.78 6.31
C HIS A 94 5.57 -1.91 7.34
N ILE A 95 6.21 -2.53 8.34
CA ILE A 95 6.83 -1.81 9.46
C ILE A 95 8.01 -0.92 8.99
N PRO A 96 8.96 -1.38 8.15
CA PRO A 96 10.05 -0.53 7.66
C PRO A 96 9.57 0.73 6.94
N SER A 97 8.64 0.60 5.97
CA SER A 97 8.07 1.74 5.24
C SER A 97 7.35 2.72 6.18
N PHE A 98 6.73 2.22 7.26
CA PHE A 98 6.04 3.05 8.25
C PHE A 98 7.01 3.81 9.16
N ILE A 99 8.12 3.19 9.54
CA ILE A 99 9.20 3.85 10.30
C ILE A 99 9.80 4.98 9.44
N ASN A 100 10.17 4.71 8.19
CA ASN A 100 10.74 5.73 7.28
C ASN A 100 9.76 6.89 7.06
N TYR A 101 8.46 6.61 6.91
CA TYR A 101 7.40 7.62 6.88
C TYR A 101 7.35 8.47 8.16
N ILE A 102 7.45 7.87 9.35
CA ILE A 102 7.52 8.60 10.62
C ILE A 102 8.78 9.47 10.69
N LYS A 103 9.91 9.02 10.15
CA LYS A 103 11.13 9.82 10.07
C LYS A 103 10.97 11.04 9.16
N ILE A 104 10.35 10.89 7.99
CA ILE A 104 10.06 12.04 7.09
C ILE A 104 9.10 13.07 7.72
N LYS A 105 8.23 12.67 8.67
CA LYS A 105 7.44 13.65 9.44
C LYS A 105 8.29 14.65 10.21
N TRP A 106 9.55 14.35 10.55
CA TRP A 106 10.43 15.34 11.17
C TRP A 106 10.89 16.41 10.19
N VAL A 107 11.10 16.05 8.93
CA VAL A 107 11.36 17.03 7.85
C VAL A 107 10.13 17.90 7.62
N LYS A 108 8.92 17.33 7.60
CA LYS A 108 7.71 18.18 7.55
C LYS A 108 7.58 19.08 8.78
N ARG A 109 7.79 18.56 10.00
CA ARG A 109 7.75 19.36 11.25
C ARG A 109 8.77 20.50 11.28
N TYR A 110 9.91 20.31 10.62
CA TYR A 110 10.92 21.33 10.45
C TYR A 110 10.34 22.53 9.67
N PHE A 111 9.85 22.30 8.45
CA PHE A 111 9.25 23.35 7.63
C PHE A 111 7.94 23.92 8.20
N ASP A 112 7.15 23.11 8.92
CA ASP A 112 5.91 23.57 9.59
C ASP A 112 6.18 24.49 10.80
N ASN A 113 7.42 24.58 11.31
CA ASN A 113 7.77 25.35 12.52
C ASN A 113 9.10 26.11 12.36
N PRO A 114 9.20 27.16 11.53
CA PRO A 114 10.46 27.81 11.15
C PRO A 114 11.22 28.54 12.27
N ASN A 115 10.61 28.74 13.44
CA ASN A 115 11.21 29.39 14.62
C ASN A 115 11.35 28.42 15.82
N GLY A 116 11.50 27.12 15.57
CA GLY A 116 11.61 26.11 16.61
C GLY A 116 13.00 26.06 17.23
N ASN A 117 13.11 26.22 18.56
CA ASN A 117 14.39 26.18 19.30
C ASN A 117 15.25 24.93 18.99
N TRP A 118 14.65 23.81 18.60
CA TRP A 118 15.34 22.57 18.22
C TRP A 118 15.98 22.59 16.82
N GLN A 119 15.65 23.57 15.96
CA GLN A 119 16.26 23.72 14.64
C GLN A 119 17.70 24.24 14.73
N SER A 120 17.99 25.13 15.69
CA SER A 120 19.37 25.52 16.05
C SER A 120 20.20 24.34 16.59
N PHE A 121 19.54 23.35 17.20
CA PHE A 121 20.21 22.10 17.58
C PHE A 121 20.47 21.20 16.36
N LEU A 122 19.61 21.24 15.35
CA LEU A 122 19.83 20.55 14.07
C LEU A 122 20.99 21.16 13.27
N SER A 123 21.13 22.49 13.20
CA SER A 123 22.28 23.12 12.50
C SER A 123 23.62 22.64 13.05
N ASN A 124 23.72 22.62 14.38
CA ASN A 124 24.90 22.15 15.10
C ASN A 124 25.18 20.66 14.87
N ILE A 125 24.14 19.82 14.75
CA ILE A 125 24.28 18.37 14.45
C ILE A 125 24.74 18.11 13.01
N LEU A 126 24.30 18.93 12.05
CA LEU A 126 24.66 18.77 10.64
C LEU A 126 26.08 19.27 10.35
N TYR A 127 26.70 20.04 11.26
CA TYR A 127 27.98 20.75 11.05
C TYR A 127 27.97 21.68 9.83
N ILE A 128 26.78 22.14 9.44
CA ILE A 128 26.56 23.00 8.28
C ILE A 128 26.24 24.40 8.81
N ASN A 129 27.21 25.31 8.70
CA ASN A 129 27.06 26.74 9.03
C ASN A 129 26.36 27.51 7.89
N THR A 130 25.38 26.89 7.22
CA THR A 130 24.59 27.49 6.14
C THR A 130 23.11 27.22 6.38
N ASP A 131 22.27 27.82 5.55
CA ASP A 131 20.85 27.50 5.47
C ASP A 131 20.62 25.97 5.41
N ILE A 132 19.89 25.46 6.41
CA ILE A 132 19.53 24.04 6.56
C ILE A 132 18.36 23.68 5.64
N ASP A 133 17.48 24.63 5.32
CA ASP A 133 16.27 24.40 4.54
C ASP A 133 16.67 23.81 3.18
N SER A 134 17.63 24.46 2.54
CA SER A 134 18.21 24.02 1.27
C SER A 134 19.07 22.74 1.34
N VAL A 135 19.44 22.25 2.53
CA VAL A 135 20.13 20.94 2.68
C VAL A 135 19.19 19.78 2.34
N TRP A 136 17.90 19.90 2.66
CA TRP A 136 16.92 18.84 2.37
C TRP A 136 16.72 18.63 0.87
N PHE A 137 16.88 19.68 0.06
CA PHE A 137 16.73 19.65 -1.40
C PHE A 137 17.91 18.97 -2.12
N LEU A 138 19.07 18.81 -1.48
CA LEU A 138 20.24 18.12 -2.04
C LEU A 138 19.94 16.69 -2.52
N ASN A 139 20.71 16.21 -3.48
CA ASN A 139 20.54 14.91 -4.10
C ASN A 139 20.88 13.74 -3.15
N ALA A 140 20.47 12.53 -3.52
CA ALA A 140 20.68 11.34 -2.69
C ALA A 140 22.17 11.04 -2.38
N PRO A 141 23.11 11.07 -3.34
CA PRO A 141 24.54 10.93 -3.05
C PRO A 141 25.07 11.93 -2.02
N LYS A 142 24.69 13.21 -2.13
CA LYS A 142 25.21 14.25 -1.25
C LYS A 142 24.67 14.14 0.17
N LEU A 143 23.40 13.75 0.32
CA LEU A 143 22.84 13.39 1.61
C LEU A 143 23.52 12.16 2.23
N GLU A 144 24.06 11.22 1.44
CA GLU A 144 24.85 10.11 1.97
C GLU A 144 26.22 10.54 2.52
N GLU A 145 26.86 11.56 1.95
CA GLU A 145 28.06 12.17 2.54
C GLU A 145 27.74 12.83 3.88
N ILE A 146 26.71 13.69 3.93
CA ILE A 146 26.27 14.37 5.16
C ILE A 146 25.93 13.35 6.25
N LYS A 147 25.26 12.26 5.89
CA LYS A 147 24.94 11.14 6.79
C LYS A 147 26.18 10.49 7.41
N LYS A 148 27.34 10.49 6.75
CA LYS A 148 28.61 9.95 7.31
C LYS A 148 29.18 10.89 8.38
N CYS A 149 29.11 12.20 8.17
CA CYS A 149 29.66 13.22 9.08
C CYS A 149 28.89 13.36 10.40
N ILE A 150 27.59 13.07 10.41
CA ILE A 150 26.75 13.19 11.61
C ILE A 150 27.18 12.20 12.69
N THR A 151 27.12 12.60 13.96
CA THR A 151 27.31 11.69 15.12
C THR A 151 26.00 11.01 15.52
N ASN A 152 24.90 11.78 15.60
CA ASN A 152 23.59 11.35 16.10
C ASN A 152 22.88 10.35 15.16
N GLN A 153 22.68 9.11 15.64
CA GLN A 153 22.03 8.03 14.87
C GLN A 153 20.58 8.34 14.46
N PHE A 154 19.82 9.10 15.25
CA PHE A 154 18.44 9.46 14.91
C PHE A 154 18.37 10.28 13.61
N TRP A 155 19.25 11.27 13.46
CA TRP A 155 19.29 12.11 12.27
C TRP A 155 19.86 11.38 11.05
N LYS A 156 20.77 10.41 11.25
CA LYS A 156 21.17 9.46 10.19
C LYS A 156 19.97 8.67 9.64
N ASP A 157 19.04 8.27 10.49
CA ASP A 157 17.82 7.55 10.10
C ASP A 157 16.81 8.47 9.39
N VAL A 158 16.72 9.74 9.79
CA VAL A 158 15.91 10.76 9.09
C VAL A 158 16.43 11.02 7.68
N ILE A 159 17.72 11.33 7.55
CA ILE A 159 18.35 11.59 6.25
C ILE A 159 18.29 10.35 5.36
N PHE A 160 18.52 9.14 5.91
CA PHE A 160 18.32 7.90 5.18
C PHE A 160 16.88 7.73 4.64
N SER A 161 15.88 8.14 5.40
CA SER A 161 14.49 8.09 4.95
C SER A 161 14.22 9.10 3.82
N VAL A 162 14.83 10.29 3.86
CA VAL A 162 14.79 11.27 2.76
C VAL A 162 15.50 10.75 1.50
N ILE A 163 16.70 10.18 1.63
CA ILE A 163 17.43 9.52 0.54
C ILE A 163 16.56 8.47 -0.13
N LEU A 164 15.89 7.61 0.65
CA LEU A 164 14.97 6.61 0.11
C LEU A 164 13.76 7.24 -0.61
N SER A 165 13.33 8.44 -0.24
CA SER A 165 12.18 9.09 -0.87
C SER A 165 12.48 9.61 -2.28
N LYS A 166 13.68 10.17 -2.50
CA LYS A 166 14.15 10.76 -3.76
C LYS A 166 14.20 9.74 -4.90
N LYS A 167 14.10 10.23 -6.14
CA LYS A 167 14.29 9.43 -7.36
C LYS A 167 15.75 8.95 -7.44
N LYS A 168 15.96 7.75 -8.01
CA LYS A 168 17.30 7.17 -8.20
C LYS A 168 17.95 7.52 -9.53
N GLU A 169 17.13 7.77 -10.55
CA GLU A 169 17.56 8.16 -11.88
C GLU A 169 17.40 9.67 -12.04
N LEU A 170 18.44 10.29 -12.59
CA LEU A 170 18.53 11.73 -12.85
C LEU A 170 18.63 11.91 -14.37
N ASN A 171 17.68 12.62 -14.95
CA ASN A 171 17.76 13.03 -16.35
C ASN A 171 18.80 14.14 -16.53
N ILE A 172 19.20 14.41 -17.77
CA ILE A 172 20.16 15.49 -18.07
C ILE A 172 19.56 16.86 -17.73
N SER A 173 18.26 17.06 -17.93
CA SER A 173 17.52 18.24 -17.44
C SER A 173 17.65 18.39 -15.92
N ASP A 174 17.32 17.32 -15.17
CA ASP A 174 17.44 17.31 -13.71
C ASP A 174 18.85 17.66 -13.25
N LEU A 175 19.90 17.17 -13.95
CA LEU A 175 21.31 17.47 -13.66
C LEU A 175 21.65 18.95 -13.88
N ILE A 176 21.25 19.51 -15.01
CA ILE A 176 21.50 20.92 -15.36
C ILE A 176 20.79 21.87 -14.38
N GLN A 177 19.65 21.45 -13.84
CA GLN A 177 18.88 22.18 -12.83
C GLN A 177 19.36 21.93 -11.37
N GLN A 178 20.39 21.10 -11.12
CA GLN A 178 20.86 20.85 -9.75
C GLN A 178 21.51 22.07 -9.10
N ASP A 179 21.22 22.25 -7.81
CA ASP A 179 21.96 23.10 -6.89
C ASP A 179 23.47 22.76 -6.95
N ILE A 180 24.31 23.78 -7.12
CA ILE A 180 25.78 23.67 -7.22
C ILE A 180 26.40 22.91 -6.03
N ARG A 181 25.75 22.96 -4.85
CA ARG A 181 26.21 22.28 -3.63
C ARG A 181 26.07 20.76 -3.68
N ASN A 182 25.38 20.22 -4.68
CA ASN A 182 25.42 18.78 -5.00
C ASN A 182 26.78 18.33 -5.55
N ILE A 183 27.57 19.25 -6.10
CA ILE A 183 28.84 18.97 -6.79
C ILE A 183 30.02 19.25 -5.85
N CYS A 184 30.06 20.43 -5.22
CA CYS A 184 31.20 20.85 -4.39
C CYS A 184 31.40 20.04 -3.10
N SER A 185 32.59 20.14 -2.50
CA SER A 185 32.88 19.49 -1.22
C SER A 185 32.13 20.13 -0.05
N LEU A 186 31.85 19.37 1.01
CA LEU A 186 31.13 19.86 2.20
C LEU A 186 31.82 21.06 2.88
N ALA A 187 33.16 21.11 2.84
CA ALA A 187 33.94 22.22 3.39
C ALA A 187 33.76 23.54 2.62
N GLU A 188 33.34 23.48 1.36
CA GLU A 188 33.15 24.65 0.49
C GLU A 188 31.69 25.16 0.47
N TYR A 189 30.77 24.52 1.19
CA TYR A 189 29.35 24.88 1.21
C TYR A 189 29.09 26.34 1.55
N THR A 190 29.78 26.87 2.57
CA THR A 190 29.67 28.27 3.00
C THR A 190 30.15 29.25 1.93
N PHE A 191 31.08 28.84 1.07
CA PHE A 191 31.59 29.64 -0.03
C PHE A 191 30.60 29.68 -1.20
N TYR A 192 30.09 28.53 -1.65
CA TYR A 192 29.12 28.48 -2.75
C TYR A 192 27.71 28.92 -2.36
N THR A 193 27.35 28.91 -1.08
CA THR A 193 26.06 29.48 -0.63
C THR A 193 25.99 30.98 -0.95
N ARG A 194 27.10 31.72 -0.84
CA ARG A 194 27.18 33.14 -1.24
C ARG A 194 26.94 33.38 -2.73
N TRP A 195 27.12 32.38 -3.59
CA TRP A 195 26.89 32.53 -5.03
C TRP A 195 25.38 32.58 -5.35
N LYS A 196 24.52 32.03 -4.49
CA LYS A 196 23.06 32.19 -4.58
C LYS A 196 22.63 33.64 -4.39
N ASP A 197 23.27 34.36 -3.49
CA ASP A 197 23.02 35.79 -3.24
C ASP A 197 23.33 36.65 -4.50
N PHE A 198 24.19 36.14 -5.40
CA PHE A 198 24.51 36.74 -6.71
C PHE A 198 23.71 36.12 -7.87
N GLY A 199 22.66 35.34 -7.58
CA GLY A 199 21.76 34.76 -8.58
C GLY A 199 22.25 33.47 -9.23
N ILE A 200 23.38 32.89 -8.81
CA ILE A 200 23.85 31.59 -9.31
C ILE A 200 23.36 30.48 -8.38
N ASN A 201 22.29 29.80 -8.80
CA ASN A 201 21.61 28.79 -7.99
C ASN A 201 21.89 27.36 -8.48
N CYS A 202 21.98 27.16 -9.79
CA CYS A 202 22.04 25.85 -10.41
C CYS A 202 23.19 25.71 -11.41
N LEU A 203 23.46 24.48 -11.84
CA LEU A 203 24.53 24.18 -12.79
C LEU A 203 24.35 24.91 -14.15
N ASN A 204 23.10 25.09 -14.60
CA ASN A 204 22.77 25.85 -15.82
C ASN A 204 23.33 27.28 -15.83
N ASP A 205 23.39 27.92 -14.66
CA ASP A 205 23.82 29.33 -14.53
C ASP A 205 25.32 29.49 -14.85
N LEU A 206 26.10 28.41 -14.72
CA LEU A 206 27.52 28.32 -15.06
C LEU A 206 27.79 27.88 -16.51
N ILE A 207 26.74 27.52 -17.26
CA ILE A 207 26.82 26.96 -18.61
C ILE A 207 26.39 28.03 -19.64
N ASP A 208 27.05 28.06 -20.79
CA ASP A 208 26.71 28.91 -21.94
C ASP A 208 25.58 28.29 -22.81
N ASN A 209 25.13 29.01 -23.82
CA ASN A 209 24.09 28.50 -24.73
C ASN A 209 24.58 27.29 -25.57
N ASN A 210 25.89 27.05 -25.65
CA ASN A 210 26.50 25.96 -26.40
C ASN A 210 26.76 24.69 -25.56
N GLY A 211 26.44 24.72 -24.25
CA GLY A 211 26.69 23.63 -23.31
C GLY A 211 28.12 23.52 -22.78
N ASN A 212 28.92 24.59 -22.88
CA ASN A 212 30.24 24.71 -22.27
C ASN A 212 30.18 25.55 -20.98
N PHE A 213 31.21 25.44 -20.12
CA PHE A 213 31.31 26.31 -18.95
C PHE A 213 31.79 27.71 -19.35
N LYS A 214 31.20 28.74 -18.74
CA LYS A 214 31.59 30.15 -18.92
C LYS A 214 33.04 30.40 -18.52
N ALA A 215 33.66 31.45 -19.05
CA ALA A 215 34.98 31.87 -18.59
C ALA A 215 34.93 32.33 -17.12
N PHE A 216 36.01 32.14 -16.36
CA PHE A 216 36.07 32.59 -14.95
C PHE A 216 35.80 34.10 -14.82
N GLU A 217 36.27 34.89 -15.79
CA GLU A 217 36.08 36.34 -15.88
C GLU A 217 34.61 36.76 -15.94
N GLU A 218 33.73 35.95 -16.55
CA GLU A 218 32.29 36.21 -16.59
C GLU A 218 31.66 35.96 -15.21
N ILE A 219 32.02 34.83 -14.58
CA ILE A 219 31.54 34.47 -13.23
C ILE A 219 32.07 35.46 -12.18
N GLN A 220 33.30 35.97 -12.34
CA GLN A 220 33.89 36.98 -11.47
C GLN A 220 33.13 38.31 -11.53
N LYS A 221 32.69 38.75 -12.72
CA LYS A 221 31.85 39.95 -12.88
C LYS A 221 30.51 39.84 -12.14
N ILE A 222 29.91 38.64 -12.13
CA ILE A 222 28.62 38.37 -11.47
C ILE A 222 28.77 38.23 -9.95
N THR A 223 29.66 37.32 -9.52
CA THR A 223 29.79 36.90 -8.10
C THR A 223 30.75 37.75 -7.27
N LYS A 224 31.50 38.66 -7.89
CA LYS A 224 32.63 39.39 -7.29
C LYS A 224 33.67 38.45 -6.64
N CYS A 225 33.74 37.20 -7.10
CA CYS A 225 34.60 36.16 -6.54
C CYS A 225 36.02 36.22 -7.10
N ASN A 226 37.03 36.29 -6.22
CA ASN A 226 38.44 36.36 -6.61
C ASN A 226 39.17 35.01 -6.59
N ASN A 227 38.48 33.89 -6.38
CA ASN A 227 39.11 32.57 -6.24
C ASN A 227 38.87 31.67 -7.47
N PHE A 228 39.74 31.81 -8.47
CA PHE A 228 39.70 31.01 -9.70
C PHE A 228 39.88 29.51 -9.43
N LEU A 229 40.73 29.13 -8.47
CA LEU A 229 40.99 27.73 -8.10
C LEU A 229 39.70 27.02 -7.69
N LYS A 230 38.84 27.67 -6.89
CA LYS A 230 37.53 27.12 -6.51
C LYS A 230 36.58 26.98 -7.70
N TYR A 231 36.58 27.92 -8.64
CA TYR A 231 35.77 27.77 -9.86
C TYR A 231 36.21 26.57 -10.71
N TYR A 232 37.51 26.45 -10.98
CA TYR A 232 38.02 25.32 -11.76
C TYR A 232 37.94 23.99 -11.00
N HIS A 233 38.06 23.98 -9.67
CA HIS A 233 37.81 22.81 -8.82
C HIS A 233 36.38 22.29 -9.01
N LEU A 234 35.37 23.16 -8.89
CA LEU A 234 33.95 22.83 -9.09
C LEU A 234 33.69 22.26 -10.48
N THR A 235 34.14 22.96 -11.54
CA THR A 235 33.91 22.52 -12.92
C THR A 235 34.66 21.22 -13.25
N ASN A 236 35.78 20.92 -12.59
CA ASN A 236 36.53 19.67 -12.77
C ASN A 236 35.94 18.46 -12.02
N GLN A 237 35.17 18.67 -10.95
CA GLN A 237 34.44 17.59 -10.28
C GLN A 237 33.34 16.97 -11.17
N ILE A 238 32.89 17.68 -12.20
CA ILE A 238 31.94 17.17 -13.19
C ILE A 238 32.69 16.34 -14.24
N ASN A 239 32.37 15.04 -14.30
CA ASN A 239 33.06 14.10 -15.19
C ASN A 239 32.86 14.42 -16.69
N GLY A 240 33.76 13.91 -17.54
CA GLY A 240 33.73 14.17 -18.98
C GLY A 240 32.47 13.65 -19.70
N GLU A 241 31.85 12.58 -19.21
CA GLU A 241 30.63 12.03 -19.80
C GLU A 241 29.43 12.97 -19.62
N TRP A 242 29.27 13.55 -18.42
CA TRP A 242 28.23 14.53 -18.15
C TRP A 242 28.48 15.81 -18.95
N LYS A 243 29.73 16.28 -19.06
CA LYS A 243 30.09 17.42 -19.92
C LYS A 243 29.67 17.21 -21.38
N ARG A 244 29.91 16.01 -21.93
CA ARG A 244 29.45 15.64 -23.28
C ARG A 244 27.91 15.63 -23.36
N LYS A 245 27.23 14.92 -22.44
CA LYS A 245 25.76 14.84 -22.39
C LYS A 245 25.07 16.21 -22.29
N ILE A 246 25.63 17.14 -21.51
CA ILE A 246 25.13 18.52 -21.37
C ILE A 246 25.24 19.28 -22.70
N ARG A 247 26.38 19.17 -23.39
CA ARG A 247 26.60 19.78 -24.71
C ARG A 247 25.65 19.22 -25.77
N ASP A 248 25.46 17.90 -25.80
CA ASP A 248 24.57 17.25 -26.75
C ASP A 248 23.10 17.62 -26.48
N PHE A 249 22.72 17.78 -25.19
CA PHE A 249 21.38 18.21 -24.79
C PHE A 249 21.09 19.69 -25.14
N LYS A 250 22.00 20.62 -24.84
CA LYS A 250 21.86 22.05 -25.17
C LYS A 250 21.79 22.32 -26.68
N LYS A 251 22.50 21.55 -27.50
CA LYS A 251 22.44 21.64 -28.97
C LYS A 251 21.08 21.25 -29.56
N ASN A 252 20.31 20.42 -28.85
CA ASN A 252 19.09 19.81 -29.36
C ASN A 252 17.79 20.47 -28.83
N GLN A 253 17.89 21.50 -27.98
CA GLN A 253 16.69 22.08 -27.34
C GLN A 253 16.79 23.61 -27.19
N SER A 254 15.94 24.32 -27.94
CA SER A 254 15.66 25.74 -27.74
C SER A 254 14.63 25.92 -26.63
N LEU A 255 14.98 26.72 -25.62
CA LEU A 255 14.18 27.07 -24.44
C LEU A 255 13.90 25.90 -23.48
N LEU A 256 14.37 26.04 -22.23
CA LEU A 256 14.02 25.20 -21.10
C LEU A 256 13.35 26.06 -20.04
N GLU A 257 12.25 25.55 -19.49
CA GLU A 257 11.48 26.22 -18.44
C GLU A 257 12.25 26.30 -17.11
N VAL A 258 11.80 27.22 -16.27
CA VAL A 258 12.44 27.59 -15.00
C VAL A 258 12.32 26.47 -13.97
N CYS A 259 13.32 26.42 -13.10
CA CYS A 259 13.46 25.58 -11.91
C CYS A 259 12.13 25.24 -11.20
N GLU A 260 11.81 23.95 -11.12
CA GLU A 260 11.05 23.39 -9.98
C GLU A 260 12.05 22.70 -9.05
N ASP A 261 12.03 23.05 -7.75
CA ASP A 261 12.74 22.28 -6.71
C ASP A 261 12.24 20.83 -6.70
N ASP A 262 12.93 19.93 -5.95
CA ASP A 262 12.51 18.54 -5.74
C ASP A 262 11.00 18.42 -5.47
N VAL A 263 10.25 18.10 -6.53
CA VAL A 263 8.78 18.14 -6.57
C VAL A 263 8.19 17.22 -5.50
N TYR A 264 8.94 16.19 -5.08
CA TYR A 264 8.53 15.31 -4.01
C TYR A 264 8.62 15.99 -2.63
N LEU A 265 9.67 16.77 -2.37
CA LEU A 265 9.82 17.55 -1.14
C LEU A 265 8.87 18.75 -1.09
N LEU A 266 8.71 19.51 -2.18
CA LEU A 266 7.69 20.56 -2.25
C LEU A 266 6.29 20.01 -1.96
N LYS A 267 5.97 18.81 -2.48
CA LYS A 267 4.73 18.09 -2.19
C LYS A 267 4.64 17.59 -0.74
N ILE A 268 5.75 17.30 -0.06
CA ILE A 268 5.78 16.97 1.37
C ILE A 268 5.50 18.21 2.23
N ILE A 269 6.10 19.35 1.88
CA ILE A 269 5.97 20.61 2.61
C ILE A 269 4.54 21.14 2.50
N SER A 270 4.07 21.37 1.27
CA SER A 270 2.74 21.94 0.97
C SER A 270 1.55 21.14 1.51
N ASN A 271 1.63 19.80 1.54
CA ASN A 271 0.51 18.97 1.97
C ASN A 271 0.38 18.85 3.49
N LYS A 272 -0.80 19.20 4.02
CA LYS A 272 -1.17 18.98 5.45
C LYS A 272 -0.99 17.52 5.90
N SER A 273 -1.16 16.55 5.01
CA SER A 273 -1.03 15.11 5.31
C SER A 273 -0.10 14.41 4.32
N ILE A 274 1.07 13.99 4.80
CA ILE A 274 2.07 13.27 3.99
C ILE A 274 1.86 11.75 3.96
N LYS A 275 0.62 11.27 4.17
CA LYS A 275 0.29 9.83 4.13
C LYS A 275 0.59 9.18 2.78
N PHE A 276 0.64 9.96 1.68
CA PHE A 276 1.07 9.48 0.37
C PHE A 276 2.49 8.89 0.40
N VAL A 277 3.41 9.48 1.17
CA VAL A 277 4.80 8.98 1.32
C VAL A 277 4.85 7.54 1.85
N TYR A 278 3.99 7.22 2.81
CA TYR A 278 3.84 5.84 3.29
C TYR A 278 3.28 4.92 2.21
N ASN A 279 2.30 5.39 1.43
CA ASN A 279 1.73 4.61 0.33
C ASN A 279 2.77 4.34 -0.76
N ASP A 280 3.62 5.31 -1.11
CA ASP A 280 4.67 5.18 -2.12
C ASP A 280 5.73 4.16 -1.68
N PHE A 281 6.25 4.28 -0.45
CA PHE A 281 7.17 3.29 0.11
C PHE A 281 6.56 1.89 0.24
N ARG A 282 5.25 1.79 0.43
CA ARG A 282 4.52 0.51 0.51
C ARG A 282 4.29 -0.10 -0.87
N LYS A 283 4.02 0.72 -1.90
CA LYS A 283 3.90 0.27 -3.30
C LYS A 283 5.21 -0.32 -3.83
N ARG A 284 6.36 0.29 -3.51
CA ARG A 284 7.68 -0.22 -3.91
C ARG A 284 8.01 -1.62 -3.35
N GLU A 285 7.37 -2.00 -2.24
CA GLU A 285 7.56 -3.31 -1.59
C GLU A 285 6.45 -4.32 -1.91
N PHE A 286 5.38 -3.88 -2.59
CA PHE A 286 4.22 -4.68 -2.90
C PHE A 286 4.53 -5.67 -4.04
N CYS A 287 3.88 -6.84 -3.98
CA CYS A 287 3.85 -7.78 -5.11
C CYS A 287 2.41 -8.21 -5.37
N SER A 288 1.94 -7.97 -6.59
CA SER A 288 0.65 -8.36 -7.15
C SER A 288 0.38 -9.88 -7.04
N PRO A 289 -0.90 -10.30 -7.02
CA PRO A 289 -1.30 -11.70 -7.02
C PRO A 289 -1.43 -12.31 -8.44
N GLU A 290 -0.74 -11.78 -9.46
CA GLU A 290 -0.83 -12.15 -10.89
C GLU A 290 -0.88 -13.67 -11.14
N ALA A 291 0.08 -14.43 -10.59
CA ALA A 291 0.16 -15.88 -10.76
C ALA A 291 -1.05 -16.69 -10.22
N ARG A 292 -1.97 -16.05 -9.48
CA ARG A 292 -3.27 -16.63 -9.10
C ARG A 292 -4.40 -16.23 -10.05
N PHE A 293 -4.33 -15.02 -10.63
CA PHE A 293 -5.26 -14.53 -11.65
C PHE A 293 -5.06 -15.22 -12.99
N GLN A 294 -3.81 -15.43 -13.42
CA GLN A 294 -3.49 -16.20 -14.62
C GLN A 294 -4.14 -17.60 -14.57
N LYS A 295 -4.12 -18.26 -13.42
CA LYS A 295 -4.81 -19.55 -13.25
C LYS A 295 -6.34 -19.47 -13.32
N TRP A 296 -6.93 -18.32 -13.02
CA TRP A 296 -8.37 -18.12 -13.23
C TRP A 296 -8.67 -17.81 -14.71
N LYS A 297 -7.85 -17.01 -15.39
CA LYS A 297 -7.96 -16.75 -16.84
C LYS A 297 -7.97 -18.07 -17.62
N ASN A 298 -6.98 -18.94 -17.37
CA ASN A 298 -6.85 -20.25 -18.01
C ASN A 298 -8.02 -21.22 -17.72
N GLU A 299 -8.80 -21.00 -16.67
CA GLU A 299 -9.88 -21.90 -16.24
C GLU A 299 -11.29 -21.39 -16.58
N ILE A 300 -11.43 -20.09 -16.89
CA ILE A 300 -12.71 -19.43 -17.18
C ILE A 300 -12.84 -19.06 -18.68
N ASP A 301 -11.79 -19.32 -19.48
CA ASP A 301 -11.66 -18.93 -20.89
C ASP A 301 -11.87 -17.42 -21.10
N LEU A 302 -11.17 -16.63 -20.27
CA LEU A 302 -11.16 -15.17 -20.39
C LEU A 302 -10.23 -14.77 -21.53
N ARG A 303 -10.81 -14.34 -22.66
CA ARG A 303 -10.07 -13.76 -23.79
C ARG A 303 -9.20 -12.59 -23.31
N ASP A 304 -7.97 -12.50 -23.83
CA ASP A 304 -6.90 -11.62 -23.32
C ASP A 304 -7.20 -10.10 -23.30
N ASN A 305 -8.30 -9.66 -23.91
CA ASN A 305 -8.64 -8.24 -24.08
C ASN A 305 -9.27 -7.59 -22.83
N GLU A 306 -9.68 -8.36 -21.82
CA GLU A 306 -10.02 -7.80 -20.51
C GLU A 306 -8.74 -7.57 -19.71
N THR A 307 -8.34 -6.30 -19.61
CA THR A 307 -7.21 -5.80 -18.80
C THR A 307 -7.23 -6.41 -17.40
N GLU A 308 -6.06 -6.62 -16.79
CA GLU A 308 -5.91 -7.23 -15.45
C GLU A 308 -6.53 -6.39 -14.32
N ASP A 309 -7.86 -6.38 -14.25
CA ASP A 309 -8.59 -5.52 -13.34
C ASP A 309 -8.77 -6.18 -11.97
N PHE A 310 -7.80 -5.91 -11.10
CA PHE A 310 -7.86 -6.27 -9.69
C PHE A 310 -9.00 -5.56 -8.94
N SER A 311 -9.78 -4.64 -9.57
CA SER A 311 -10.95 -3.98 -8.97
C SER A 311 -11.99 -4.96 -8.44
N CYS A 312 -12.07 -6.19 -8.96
CA CYS A 312 -12.92 -7.28 -8.44
C CYS A 312 -12.75 -7.50 -6.92
N TYR A 313 -11.55 -7.28 -6.37
CA TYR A 313 -11.30 -7.33 -4.92
C TYR A 313 -11.96 -6.19 -4.11
N SER A 314 -12.35 -5.11 -4.77
CA SER A 314 -13.04 -3.97 -4.16
C SER A 314 -14.56 -4.15 -4.10
N ILE A 315 -15.16 -4.94 -5.02
CA ILE A 315 -16.61 -5.13 -5.16
C ILE A 315 -17.25 -5.61 -3.86
N ALA A 316 -16.68 -6.62 -3.20
CA ALA A 316 -17.22 -7.10 -1.91
C ALA A 316 -17.31 -6.00 -0.83
N LYS A 317 -16.48 -4.94 -0.90
CA LYS A 317 -16.51 -3.81 0.03
C LYS A 317 -17.47 -2.70 -0.36
N THR A 318 -17.86 -2.59 -1.63
CA THR A 318 -18.91 -1.67 -2.07
C THR A 318 -20.29 -2.27 -1.79
N CYS A 319 -20.43 -3.59 -1.93
CA CYS A 319 -21.62 -4.33 -1.55
C CYS A 319 -21.82 -4.38 -0.03
N THR A 320 -20.90 -5.01 0.72
CA THR A 320 -21.14 -5.38 2.14
C THR A 320 -20.17 -4.73 3.14
N LYS A 321 -20.66 -4.54 4.38
CA LYS A 321 -19.86 -4.15 5.56
C LYS A 321 -19.35 -5.37 6.34
N GLU A 322 -19.84 -6.57 6.07
CA GLU A 322 -19.49 -7.75 6.86
C GLU A 322 -18.11 -8.30 6.48
N THR A 323 -17.19 -8.28 7.44
CA THR A 323 -15.81 -8.71 7.16
C THR A 323 -15.68 -10.19 6.82
N LYS A 324 -16.62 -11.06 7.26
CA LYS A 324 -16.63 -12.50 6.94
C LYS A 324 -16.89 -12.71 5.45
N LEU A 325 -17.91 -12.05 4.90
CA LEU A 325 -18.23 -12.07 3.47
C LEU A 325 -17.10 -11.43 2.64
N ILE A 326 -16.61 -10.24 3.00
CA ILE A 326 -15.48 -9.62 2.28
C ILE A 326 -14.25 -10.54 2.26
N TYR A 327 -13.96 -11.21 3.38
CA TYR A 327 -12.86 -12.17 3.46
C TYR A 327 -13.17 -13.49 2.73
N PHE A 328 -14.44 -13.86 2.54
CA PHE A 328 -14.82 -14.98 1.69
C PHE A 328 -14.44 -14.70 0.24
N GLN A 329 -14.91 -13.59 -0.35
CA GLN A 329 -14.57 -13.20 -1.73
C GLN A 329 -13.04 -13.14 -1.90
N TYR A 330 -12.35 -12.58 -0.91
CA TYR A 330 -10.89 -12.52 -0.90
C TYR A 330 -10.21 -13.90 -0.91
N LYS A 331 -10.76 -14.91 -0.20
CA LYS A 331 -10.27 -16.30 -0.27
C LYS A 331 -10.58 -16.96 -1.61
N LEU A 332 -11.74 -16.68 -2.20
CA LEU A 332 -12.15 -17.21 -3.51
C LEU A 332 -11.18 -16.73 -4.59
N LEU A 333 -11.07 -15.42 -4.78
CA LEU A 333 -10.17 -14.80 -5.76
C LEU A 333 -8.71 -15.25 -5.58
N ASN A 334 -8.25 -15.44 -4.33
CA ASN A 334 -6.90 -15.97 -4.06
C ASN A 334 -6.74 -17.50 -4.15
N ARG A 335 -7.81 -18.25 -4.42
CA ARG A 335 -7.85 -19.73 -4.47
C ARG A 335 -7.37 -20.40 -3.15
N ILE A 336 -7.81 -19.82 -2.03
CA ILE A 336 -7.47 -20.25 -0.64
C ILE A 336 -8.63 -21.03 0.03
N LEU A 337 -9.80 -21.07 -0.60
CA LEU A 337 -10.91 -21.88 -0.12
C LEU A 337 -10.55 -23.38 -0.14
N THR A 338 -10.96 -24.09 0.91
CA THR A 338 -10.72 -25.52 1.08
C THR A 338 -11.78 -26.32 0.32
N THR A 339 -11.38 -26.93 -0.78
CA THR A 339 -12.18 -27.85 -1.60
C THR A 339 -12.00 -29.31 -1.15
N ASN A 340 -12.91 -30.21 -1.55
CA ASN A 340 -12.75 -31.64 -1.25
C ASN A 340 -11.52 -32.23 -1.94
N VAL A 341 -11.19 -31.79 -3.17
CA VAL A 341 -9.92 -32.07 -3.86
C VAL A 341 -8.70 -31.67 -3.01
N PHE A 342 -8.73 -30.49 -2.39
CA PHE A 342 -7.66 -30.06 -1.47
C PHE A 342 -7.62 -30.91 -0.20
N LEU A 343 -8.77 -31.28 0.37
CA LEU A 343 -8.86 -32.12 1.57
C LEU A 343 -8.32 -33.55 1.33
N LYS A 344 -8.63 -34.15 0.18
CA LYS A 344 -8.06 -35.44 -0.27
C LYS A 344 -6.54 -35.33 -0.43
N LYS A 345 -6.06 -34.28 -1.10
CA LYS A 345 -4.62 -34.03 -1.30
C LYS A 345 -3.83 -33.87 0.01
N ILE A 346 -4.45 -33.46 1.12
CA ILE A 346 -3.81 -33.37 2.44
C ILE A 346 -4.15 -34.54 3.38
N GLY A 347 -4.75 -35.62 2.87
CA GLY A 347 -5.11 -36.81 3.68
C GLY A 347 -6.14 -36.52 4.78
N LYS A 348 -7.05 -35.57 4.56
CA LYS A 348 -8.15 -35.23 5.49
C LYS A 348 -9.52 -35.70 5.02
N ARG A 349 -9.59 -36.33 3.85
CA ARG A 349 -10.77 -36.95 3.26
C ARG A 349 -10.29 -38.05 2.30
N GLU A 350 -11.07 -39.11 2.15
CA GLU A 350 -10.73 -40.23 1.26
C GLU A 350 -11.17 -39.94 -0.18
N ASP A 351 -12.38 -39.41 -0.34
CA ASP A 351 -12.91 -38.95 -1.62
C ASP A 351 -12.66 -37.45 -1.87
N ASP A 352 -12.73 -37.04 -3.14
CA ASP A 352 -12.71 -35.65 -3.60
C ASP A 352 -14.05 -35.22 -4.21
N LEU A 353 -15.10 -36.01 -4.03
CA LEU A 353 -16.41 -35.80 -4.63
C LEU A 353 -17.05 -34.50 -4.15
N CYS A 354 -17.87 -33.88 -5.00
CA CYS A 354 -18.54 -32.62 -4.71
C CYS A 354 -19.48 -32.77 -3.50
N THR A 355 -19.50 -31.78 -2.61
CA THR A 355 -20.36 -31.79 -1.42
C THR A 355 -21.86 -31.80 -1.77
N PHE A 356 -22.24 -31.32 -2.96
CA PHE A 356 -23.63 -31.27 -3.41
C PHE A 356 -24.03 -32.49 -4.24
N CYS A 357 -23.55 -32.61 -5.49
CA CYS A 357 -23.96 -33.70 -6.36
C CYS A 357 -23.32 -35.05 -6.02
N LYS A 358 -22.21 -35.09 -5.28
CA LYS A 358 -21.44 -36.31 -4.95
C LYS A 358 -20.93 -37.13 -6.15
N GLU A 359 -21.08 -36.65 -7.38
CA GLU A 359 -20.66 -37.33 -8.62
C GLU A 359 -19.26 -36.90 -9.09
N ASN A 360 -19.06 -35.59 -9.24
CA ASN A 360 -17.88 -35.00 -9.85
C ASN A 360 -16.88 -34.52 -8.79
N SER A 361 -15.61 -34.32 -9.17
CA SER A 361 -14.61 -33.77 -8.23
C SER A 361 -14.97 -32.34 -7.80
N GLY A 362 -14.93 -32.08 -6.50
CA GLY A 362 -15.32 -30.81 -5.89
C GLY A 362 -14.28 -29.72 -6.07
N THR A 363 -13.93 -29.36 -7.31
CA THR A 363 -13.07 -28.21 -7.65
C THR A 363 -13.75 -26.87 -7.30
N LEU A 364 -13.03 -25.74 -7.38
CA LEU A 364 -13.65 -24.43 -7.16
C LEU A 364 -14.70 -24.11 -8.24
N ASN A 365 -14.38 -24.40 -9.51
CA ASN A 365 -15.26 -24.11 -10.65
C ASN A 365 -16.50 -25.01 -10.57
N HIS A 366 -16.31 -26.27 -10.20
CA HIS A 366 -17.43 -27.19 -9.99
C HIS A 366 -18.34 -26.73 -8.85
N LEU A 367 -17.77 -26.38 -7.69
CA LEU A 367 -18.51 -25.96 -6.50
C LEU A 367 -19.33 -24.66 -6.72
N PHE A 368 -18.93 -23.79 -7.64
CA PHE A 368 -19.56 -22.47 -7.82
C PHE A 368 -20.27 -22.27 -9.15
N PHE A 369 -19.99 -23.09 -10.18
CA PHE A 369 -20.53 -22.90 -11.53
C PHE A 369 -20.93 -24.21 -12.23
N GLU A 370 -20.11 -25.25 -12.23
CA GLU A 370 -20.36 -26.40 -13.12
C GLU A 370 -21.38 -27.41 -12.57
N CYS A 371 -21.51 -27.52 -11.25
CA CYS A 371 -22.37 -28.50 -10.57
C CYS A 371 -23.86 -28.27 -10.90
N HIS A 372 -24.60 -29.35 -11.19
CA HIS A 372 -26.01 -29.28 -11.61
C HIS A 372 -26.89 -28.60 -10.53
N THR A 373 -26.77 -29.02 -9.27
CA THR A 373 -27.49 -28.41 -8.12
C THR A 373 -27.22 -26.92 -7.96
N VAL A 374 -26.02 -26.47 -8.32
CA VAL A 374 -25.60 -25.07 -8.23
C VAL A 374 -26.16 -24.27 -9.41
N LYS A 375 -26.21 -24.86 -10.61
CA LYS A 375 -26.86 -24.26 -11.80
C LYS A 375 -28.37 -24.10 -11.61
N GLU A 376 -29.04 -25.07 -10.99
CA GLU A 376 -30.46 -24.97 -10.60
C GLU A 376 -30.68 -23.79 -9.65
N PHE A 377 -29.90 -23.71 -8.57
CA PHE A 377 -29.92 -22.56 -7.65
C PHE A 377 -29.68 -21.21 -8.36
N TRP A 378 -28.77 -21.15 -9.34
CA TRP A 378 -28.53 -19.94 -10.14
C TRP A 378 -29.72 -19.55 -11.01
N ASN A 379 -30.44 -20.53 -11.56
CA ASN A 379 -31.68 -20.29 -12.32
C ASN A 379 -32.79 -19.79 -11.39
N ASP A 380 -32.97 -20.37 -10.20
CA ASP A 380 -33.93 -19.88 -9.20
C ASP A 380 -33.63 -18.44 -8.78
N CYS A 381 -32.35 -18.12 -8.54
CA CYS A 381 -31.91 -16.75 -8.25
C CYS A 381 -32.23 -15.79 -9.40
N ARG A 382 -32.04 -16.22 -10.66
CA ARG A 382 -32.36 -15.41 -11.84
C ARG A 382 -33.87 -15.14 -11.93
N LEU A 383 -34.71 -16.17 -11.80
CA LEU A 383 -36.17 -16.04 -11.80
C LEU A 383 -36.67 -15.11 -10.68
N PHE A 384 -36.08 -15.22 -9.48
CA PHE A 384 -36.37 -14.31 -8.38
C PHE A 384 -35.99 -12.85 -8.70
N LEU A 385 -34.85 -12.60 -9.36
CA LEU A 385 -34.44 -11.24 -9.74
C LEU A 385 -35.33 -10.66 -10.85
N THR A 386 -35.66 -11.44 -11.88
CA THR A 386 -36.58 -11.02 -12.95
C THR A 386 -37.95 -10.67 -12.41
N SER A 387 -38.48 -11.43 -11.43
CA SER A 387 -39.76 -11.09 -10.77
C SER A 387 -39.72 -9.81 -9.92
N ASN A 388 -38.52 -9.31 -9.58
CA ASN A 388 -38.29 -8.03 -8.90
C ASN A 388 -37.79 -6.93 -9.86
N SER A 389 -38.10 -7.05 -11.16
CA SER A 389 -37.75 -6.07 -12.21
C SER A 389 -36.24 -5.84 -12.40
N VAL A 390 -35.40 -6.82 -12.03
CA VAL A 390 -33.97 -6.85 -12.31
C VAL A 390 -33.72 -7.87 -13.42
N ASP A 391 -33.47 -7.38 -14.63
CA ASP A 391 -33.20 -8.27 -15.76
C ASP A 391 -31.71 -8.65 -15.82
N ILE A 392 -31.46 -9.97 -15.85
CA ILE A 392 -30.14 -10.58 -16.00
C ILE A 392 -30.28 -11.71 -17.01
N SER A 393 -29.60 -11.58 -18.15
CA SER A 393 -29.68 -12.53 -19.25
C SER A 393 -29.15 -13.93 -18.87
N ALA A 394 -28.02 -14.00 -18.16
CA ALA A 394 -27.51 -15.21 -17.53
C ALA A 394 -26.46 -14.89 -16.45
N PHE A 395 -26.31 -15.77 -15.46
CA PHE A 395 -25.14 -15.77 -14.58
C PHE A 395 -23.98 -16.50 -15.26
N THR A 396 -22.98 -15.74 -15.73
CA THR A 396 -21.74 -16.31 -16.28
C THR A 396 -20.77 -16.69 -15.17
N SER A 397 -19.87 -17.64 -15.45
CA SER A 397 -18.75 -18.02 -14.56
C SER A 397 -17.93 -16.81 -14.12
N HIS A 398 -17.64 -15.88 -15.05
CA HIS A 398 -16.99 -14.61 -14.76
C HIS A 398 -17.77 -13.80 -13.71
N ASN A 399 -19.06 -13.53 -13.95
CA ASN A 399 -19.89 -12.68 -13.07
C ASN A 399 -20.03 -13.28 -11.67
N ILE A 400 -20.09 -14.61 -11.57
CA ILE A 400 -20.16 -15.34 -10.31
C ILE A 400 -18.87 -15.21 -9.50
N ILE A 401 -17.70 -15.33 -10.16
CA ILE A 401 -16.40 -15.43 -9.47
C ILE A 401 -15.78 -14.04 -9.21
N PHE A 402 -15.84 -13.14 -10.18
CA PHE A 402 -15.26 -11.80 -10.09
C PHE A 402 -16.24 -10.73 -9.61
N GLY A 403 -17.55 -10.94 -9.82
CA GLY A 403 -18.61 -9.97 -9.55
C GLY A 403 -18.94 -9.10 -10.76
N ILE A 404 -20.08 -8.43 -10.71
CA ILE A 404 -20.56 -7.53 -11.77
C ILE A 404 -20.06 -6.11 -11.49
N SER A 405 -19.25 -5.55 -12.40
CA SER A 405 -18.59 -4.25 -12.24
C SER A 405 -19.29 -3.08 -12.94
N SER A 406 -20.17 -3.35 -13.91
CA SER A 406 -20.86 -2.33 -14.71
C SER A 406 -22.34 -2.67 -14.93
N GLY A 407 -23.19 -1.63 -14.98
CA GLY A 407 -24.64 -1.74 -15.18
C GLY A 407 -25.49 -0.94 -14.18
N SER A 408 -26.78 -0.81 -14.46
CA SER A 408 -27.80 -0.06 -13.70
C SER A 408 -28.11 -0.60 -12.28
N LEU A 409 -27.35 -1.60 -11.83
CA LEU A 409 -27.56 -2.33 -10.57
C LEU A 409 -26.71 -1.81 -9.39
N LEU A 410 -25.78 -0.88 -9.64
CA LEU A 410 -24.92 -0.27 -8.62
C LEU A 410 -25.59 0.91 -7.88
N VAL A 411 -26.72 0.67 -7.22
CA VAL A 411 -27.42 1.68 -6.41
C VAL A 411 -26.61 2.04 -5.14
N PRO A 412 -26.52 3.30 -4.67
CA PRO A 412 -25.83 3.65 -3.42
C PRO A 412 -26.57 3.24 -2.12
N TYR A 413 -25.81 2.93 -1.05
CA TYR A 413 -26.31 2.46 0.26
C TYR A 413 -27.43 3.30 0.91
N ARG A 414 -27.53 4.61 0.63
CA ARG A 414 -28.47 5.52 1.34
C ARG A 414 -29.93 5.42 0.88
N GLN A 415 -30.21 4.92 -0.33
CA GLN A 415 -31.54 5.04 -0.95
C GLN A 415 -32.50 3.86 -0.65
N ARG A 416 -32.06 2.84 0.08
CA ARG A 416 -32.65 1.48 0.02
C ARG A 416 -33.28 0.98 1.33
N ARG A 417 -34.24 1.73 1.91
CA ARG A 417 -34.76 1.45 3.28
C ARG A 417 -36.21 0.96 3.40
N ARG A 418 -37.08 1.11 2.38
CA ARG A 418 -38.55 0.89 2.54
C ARG A 418 -39.10 -0.44 2.01
N GLY A 419 -38.64 -0.97 0.87
CA GLY A 419 -39.29 -2.12 0.18
C GLY A 419 -38.98 -3.53 0.72
N LEU A 420 -38.76 -3.70 2.04
CA LEU A 420 -37.74 -4.67 2.50
C LEU A 420 -38.05 -5.61 3.64
N LEU A 421 -38.89 -5.15 4.56
CA LEU A 421 -39.35 -5.96 5.69
C LEU A 421 -40.29 -7.09 5.24
N VAL A 422 -40.68 -7.08 3.96
CA VAL A 422 -41.65 -8.00 3.35
C VAL A 422 -40.96 -9.18 2.65
N SER A 423 -39.94 -8.93 1.81
CA SER A 423 -39.30 -9.95 0.95
C SER A 423 -38.26 -10.82 1.68
N SER A 424 -37.56 -10.26 2.66
CA SER A 424 -36.60 -11.01 3.50
C SER A 424 -37.27 -12.12 4.32
N ARG A 425 -38.54 -11.93 4.70
CA ARG A 425 -39.29 -12.84 5.57
C ARG A 425 -39.80 -14.09 4.85
N SER A 426 -40.09 -14.01 3.55
CA SER A 426 -40.54 -15.15 2.74
C SER A 426 -39.38 -16.06 2.29
N VAL A 427 -38.28 -15.48 1.79
CA VAL A 427 -37.14 -16.24 1.26
C VAL A 427 -36.35 -16.95 2.38
N CYS A 428 -36.19 -16.33 3.54
CA CYS A 428 -35.60 -17.02 4.70
C CYS A 428 -36.51 -18.13 5.26
N LEU A 429 -37.82 -18.08 5.01
CA LEU A 429 -38.72 -19.19 5.34
C LEU A 429 -38.55 -20.35 4.35
N SER A 430 -38.58 -20.08 3.04
CA SER A 430 -38.49 -21.13 2.01
C SER A 430 -37.15 -21.88 2.06
N VAL A 431 -36.02 -21.18 2.25
CA VAL A 431 -34.69 -21.83 2.39
C VAL A 431 -34.58 -22.63 3.70
N ARG A 432 -35.21 -22.19 4.80
CA ARG A 432 -35.26 -22.99 6.04
C ARG A 432 -36.18 -24.20 5.94
N LEU A 433 -37.25 -24.11 5.15
CA LEU A 433 -38.20 -25.20 4.90
C LEU A 433 -37.59 -26.28 3.99
N SER A 434 -36.94 -25.91 2.89
CA SER A 434 -36.28 -26.86 1.99
C SER A 434 -35.09 -27.59 2.66
N VAL A 435 -34.32 -26.90 3.50
CA VAL A 435 -33.22 -27.52 4.26
C VAL A 435 -33.71 -28.39 5.43
N ARG A 436 -34.85 -28.08 6.06
CA ARG A 436 -35.45 -28.97 7.10
C ARG A 436 -35.88 -30.33 6.55
N LEU A 437 -36.11 -30.44 5.24
CA LEU A 437 -36.45 -31.70 4.57
C LEU A 437 -35.20 -32.55 4.20
N SER A 438 -33.99 -32.04 4.40
CA SER A 438 -32.74 -32.75 4.09
C SER A 438 -31.79 -32.84 5.30
N HIS A 439 -31.98 -33.88 6.11
CA HIS A 439 -31.10 -34.21 7.25
C HIS A 439 -29.65 -34.53 6.80
N PHE A 440 -28.74 -33.56 6.83
CA PHE A 440 -27.29 -33.82 6.72
C PHE A 440 -26.43 -32.94 7.64
N GLN A 441 -25.65 -33.58 8.51
CA GLN A 441 -24.70 -32.93 9.41
C GLN A 441 -23.33 -32.70 8.73
N PHE A 442 -23.05 -31.50 8.20
CA PHE A 442 -21.68 -31.12 7.83
C PHE A 442 -21.39 -29.62 8.10
N SER A 443 -20.88 -29.32 9.29
CA SER A 443 -20.78 -27.94 9.84
C SER A 443 -19.77 -27.01 9.16
N GLY A 444 -18.80 -27.52 8.40
CA GLY A 444 -17.71 -26.73 7.81
C GLY A 444 -18.05 -26.08 6.47
N LEU A 445 -18.13 -26.88 5.40
CA LEU A 445 -18.40 -26.40 4.04
C LEU A 445 -19.84 -25.88 3.87
N PHE A 446 -20.82 -26.45 4.56
CA PHE A 446 -22.20 -25.95 4.51
C PHE A 446 -22.28 -24.48 4.97
N SER A 447 -21.60 -24.12 6.07
CA SER A 447 -21.51 -22.72 6.50
C SER A 447 -20.80 -21.81 5.48
N ALA A 448 -19.85 -22.35 4.71
CA ALA A 448 -19.11 -21.60 3.70
C ALA A 448 -19.92 -21.40 2.41
N VAL A 449 -20.81 -22.35 2.08
CA VAL A 449 -21.73 -22.27 0.94
C VAL A 449 -22.93 -21.42 1.30
N VAL A 450 -23.54 -21.61 2.48
CA VAL A 450 -24.57 -20.69 2.98
C VAL A 450 -23.99 -19.28 3.09
N ALA A 451 -22.74 -19.10 3.54
CA ALA A 451 -22.08 -17.79 3.51
C ALA A 451 -21.75 -17.29 2.09
N TYR A 452 -21.66 -18.15 1.07
CA TYR A 452 -21.48 -17.73 -0.33
C TYR A 452 -22.82 -17.40 -1.00
N ILE A 453 -23.88 -18.13 -0.66
CA ILE A 453 -25.26 -17.78 -0.93
C ILE A 453 -25.53 -16.42 -0.28
N GLU A 454 -25.31 -16.24 1.03
CA GLU A 454 -25.28 -14.94 1.75
C GLU A 454 -24.20 -13.96 1.25
N LEU A 455 -23.40 -14.30 0.22
CA LEU A 455 -22.49 -13.39 -0.49
C LEU A 455 -23.00 -13.05 -1.90
N ILE A 456 -23.79 -13.92 -2.54
CA ILE A 456 -24.45 -13.74 -3.83
C ILE A 456 -25.82 -13.12 -3.65
N PHE A 457 -26.69 -13.82 -2.92
CA PHE A 457 -27.76 -13.16 -2.18
C PHE A 457 -27.14 -12.03 -1.38
N GLY A 458 -25.95 -12.13 -0.76
CA GLY A 458 -25.25 -10.99 -0.16
C GLY A 458 -24.98 -9.79 -1.07
N MET A 459 -24.57 -10.00 -2.31
CA MET A 459 -24.39 -8.92 -3.29
C MET A 459 -25.75 -8.25 -3.62
N TRP A 460 -26.87 -8.88 -3.25
CA TRP A 460 -28.24 -8.35 -3.32
C TRP A 460 -28.98 -8.11 -1.96
N ILE A 461 -28.49 -8.64 -0.84
CA ILE A 461 -29.01 -8.61 0.55
C ILE A 461 -28.19 -7.61 1.35
N TYR A 462 -26.91 -7.43 1.05
CA TYR A 462 -26.20 -6.19 1.40
C TYR A 462 -26.46 -5.05 0.40
N LEU A 463 -27.21 -5.35 -0.67
CA LEU A 463 -28.06 -4.32 -1.25
C LEU A 463 -29.13 -3.85 -0.22
N ASN A 464 -29.32 -4.51 0.94
CA ASN A 464 -30.47 -4.32 1.83
C ASN A 464 -30.39 -4.84 3.31
N VAL A 465 -30.11 -3.91 4.24
CA VAL A 465 -30.28 -3.99 5.73
C VAL A 465 -29.07 -4.44 6.59
N ILE A 466 -28.70 -3.55 7.50
CA ILE A 466 -28.41 -3.81 8.94
C ILE A 466 -29.26 -2.73 9.66
N GLN A 467 -29.85 -2.85 10.86
CA GLN A 467 -29.44 -3.55 12.09
C GLN A 467 -30.59 -3.53 13.14
N ILE A 468 -30.41 -4.29 14.24
CA ILE A 468 -31.12 -4.38 15.55
C ILE A 468 -31.59 -5.84 15.75
N LYS A 469 -31.08 -6.68 16.66
CA LYS A 469 -30.70 -6.57 18.09
C LYS A 469 -31.90 -6.73 19.06
N CYS A 470 -32.35 -7.97 19.21
CA CYS A 470 -33.12 -8.62 20.30
C CYS A 470 -33.10 -10.13 19.97
N GLU A 471 -33.19 -11.09 20.89
CA GLU A 471 -32.81 -11.16 22.32
C GLU A 471 -31.50 -12.01 22.41
N PHE A 472 -30.99 -12.60 23.51
CA PHE A 472 -31.15 -12.45 24.97
C PHE A 472 -32.29 -13.11 25.76
N ALA A 473 -32.96 -14.10 25.18
CA ALA A 473 -33.79 -15.12 25.83
C ALA A 473 -33.86 -16.31 24.83
N PHE A 474 -33.69 -17.58 25.18
CA PHE A 474 -33.75 -18.26 26.48
C PHE A 474 -32.48 -19.10 26.74
N ASP A 475 -32.16 -19.25 28.03
CA ASP A 475 -31.52 -20.38 28.73
C ASP A 475 -30.44 -21.23 28.02
#